data_AF-A0AAQ1P5P9-F1
#
_entry.id   AF-A0AAQ1P5P9-F1
#
_cell.length_a   1.000
_cell.length_b   1.000
_cell.length_c   1.000
_cell.angle_alpha   90.00
_cell.angle_beta   90.00
_cell.angle_gamma   90.00
#
_symmetry.space_group_name_H-M   'P 1'
#
loop_
_entity.id
_entity.type
_entity.pdbx_description
1 polymer ?
#
loop_
_entity_poly.entity_id
_entity_poly.type
_entity_poly.pdbx_seq_one_letter_code
_entity_poly.pdbx_strand_id
1 'polypeptide(L)'
;MISEHLKAQQLKVGRYLAGKLMEEANLDSKQRRPHRNRSKGVEAFVAKNLLARNFEPTAINQVWCGDVTSLMVGKRWYHLAVVIDLFARRIVGWAFSLINDANLVSKALRMAVGVRGKHAGLMFHSDQGCQYTSQRFQSELLEHGITQSMSRRGQCWDNAPTERFFGTLKSEWVPPKGYKEIEEAKQDMTSFFMRYNRIRLHSYNNYLSPIAMEQQAA
;
A
#
# COMPACT_ATOMS: atom_id res chain seq x y z
N MET A 1 -10.84 1.97 -15.73
CA MET A 1 -9.37 1.78 -15.64
C MET A 1 -8.82 1.31 -16.97
N ILE A 2 -9.32 0.22 -17.55
CA ILE A 2 -8.87 -0.28 -18.87
C ILE A 2 -9.05 0.76 -19.98
N SER A 3 -10.21 1.40 -20.09
CA SER A 3 -10.43 2.48 -21.07
C SER A 3 -9.41 3.62 -20.96
N GLU A 4 -9.05 4.04 -19.75
CA GLU A 4 -8.06 5.10 -19.53
C GLU A 4 -6.65 4.63 -19.88
N HIS A 5 -6.33 3.36 -19.66
CA HIS A 5 -5.06 2.79 -20.09
C HIS A 5 -4.94 2.73 -21.61
N LEU A 6 -6.02 2.34 -22.30
CA LEU A 6 -6.06 2.33 -23.77
C LEU A 6 -5.98 3.76 -24.35
N LYS A 7 -6.66 4.73 -23.74
CA LYS A 7 -6.53 6.15 -24.11
C LYS A 7 -5.12 6.69 -23.90
N ALA A 8 -4.44 6.30 -22.82
CA ALA A 8 -3.03 6.65 -22.60
C ALA A 8 -2.11 6.08 -23.69
N GLN A 9 -2.51 4.97 -24.33
CA GLN A 9 -1.87 4.40 -25.52
C GLN A 9 -2.38 5.03 -26.84
N GLN A 10 -3.05 6.18 -26.77
CA GLN A 10 -3.63 6.91 -27.91
C GLN A 10 -4.76 6.17 -28.64
N LEU A 11 -5.34 5.13 -28.03
CA LEU A 11 -6.49 4.42 -28.57
C LEU A 11 -7.80 5.11 -28.16
N LYS A 12 -8.68 5.39 -29.14
CA LYS A 12 -9.99 6.03 -28.90
C LYS A 12 -11.00 5.01 -28.37
N VAL A 13 -10.84 4.60 -27.11
CA VAL A 13 -11.70 3.60 -26.46
C VAL A 13 -12.48 4.20 -25.29
N GLY A 14 -13.81 4.19 -25.41
CA GLY A 14 -14.73 4.53 -24.33
C GLY A 14 -14.94 3.37 -23.35
N ARG A 15 -15.61 3.63 -22.21
CA ARG A 15 -15.89 2.60 -21.20
C ARG A 15 -16.68 1.41 -21.76
N TYR A 16 -17.68 1.68 -22.60
CA TYR A 16 -18.52 0.65 -23.22
C TYR A 16 -17.71 -0.27 -24.16
N LEU A 17 -16.90 0.33 -25.04
CA LEU A 17 -16.04 -0.44 -25.96
C LEU A 17 -14.99 -1.25 -25.19
N ALA A 18 -14.40 -0.71 -24.13
CA ALA A 18 -13.49 -1.48 -23.28
C ALA A 18 -14.18 -2.70 -22.65
N GLY A 19 -15.44 -2.57 -22.20
CA GLY A 19 -16.22 -3.70 -21.69
C GLY A 19 -16.44 -4.77 -22.74
N LYS A 20 -16.86 -4.38 -23.94
CA LYS A 20 -17.05 -5.31 -25.07
C LYS A 20 -15.76 -6.06 -25.44
N LEU A 21 -14.62 -5.35 -25.48
CA LEU A 21 -13.32 -5.96 -25.75
C LEU A 21 -12.88 -6.94 -24.65
N MET A 22 -13.24 -6.68 -23.38
CA MET A 22 -13.00 -7.63 -22.30
C MET A 22 -13.83 -8.90 -22.48
N GLU A 23 -15.10 -8.78 -22.86
CA GLU A 23 -15.97 -9.93 -23.16
C GLU A 23 -15.44 -10.75 -24.33
N GLU A 24 -15.05 -10.10 -25.44
CA GLU A 24 -14.44 -10.76 -26.61
C GLU A 24 -13.12 -11.47 -26.26
N ALA A 25 -12.34 -10.92 -25.33
CA ALA A 25 -11.10 -11.51 -24.83
C ALA A 25 -11.31 -12.52 -23.69
N ASN A 26 -12.56 -12.80 -23.31
CA ASN A 26 -12.92 -13.69 -22.20
C ASN A 26 -12.25 -13.28 -20.87
N LEU A 27 -12.23 -11.98 -20.58
CA LEU A 27 -11.62 -11.36 -19.41
C LEU A 27 -12.66 -10.88 -18.39
N ASP A 28 -12.61 -11.43 -17.18
CA ASP A 28 -13.50 -11.05 -16.08
C ASP A 28 -12.83 -10.20 -15.01
N SER A 29 -13.56 -9.23 -14.46
CA SER A 29 -13.15 -8.51 -13.25
C SER A 29 -13.39 -9.36 -12.01
N LYS A 30 -12.34 -9.67 -11.26
CA LYS A 30 -12.43 -10.44 -10.01
C LYS A 30 -12.33 -9.52 -8.81
N GLN A 31 -13.42 -9.40 -8.06
CA GLN A 31 -13.42 -8.72 -6.76
C GLN A 31 -13.18 -9.72 -5.62
N ARG A 32 -12.37 -9.32 -4.64
CA ARG A 32 -12.12 -10.13 -3.45
C ARG A 32 -13.35 -10.14 -2.55
N ARG A 33 -13.69 -11.29 -1.97
CA ARG A 33 -14.70 -11.37 -0.91
C ARG A 33 -14.15 -10.79 0.41
N PRO A 34 -14.94 -10.01 1.16
CA PRO A 34 -14.50 -9.47 2.45
C PRO A 34 -14.21 -10.62 3.42
N HIS A 35 -13.12 -10.49 4.19
CA HIS A 35 -12.82 -11.40 5.30
C HIS A 35 -13.17 -10.73 6.63
N ARG A 36 -13.61 -11.54 7.59
CA ARG A 36 -13.94 -11.08 8.95
C ARG A 36 -12.66 -10.75 9.73
N ASN A 37 -12.63 -9.58 10.36
CA ASN A 37 -11.53 -9.15 11.24
C ASN A 37 -11.34 -10.15 12.39
N ARG A 38 -10.09 -10.52 12.71
CA ARG A 38 -9.75 -11.37 13.86
C ARG A 38 -9.21 -10.54 15.04
N SER A 39 -9.72 -10.92 16.22
CA SER A 39 -9.35 -10.66 17.62
C SER A 39 -8.66 -9.36 18.05
N LYS A 40 -9.16 -8.82 19.17
CA LYS A 40 -8.63 -7.67 19.90
C LYS A 40 -7.31 -8.04 20.58
N GLY A 41 -6.23 -7.34 20.23
CA GLY A 41 -4.94 -7.42 20.93
C GLY A 41 -4.96 -6.75 22.30
N VAL A 42 -3.93 -7.04 23.09
CA VAL A 42 -3.67 -6.49 24.43
C VAL A 42 -3.45 -4.96 24.37
N GLU A 43 -3.69 -4.27 25.49
CA GLU A 43 -3.37 -2.85 25.62
C GLU A 43 -1.86 -2.61 25.44
N ALA A 44 -1.53 -1.76 24.48
CA ALA A 44 -0.19 -1.29 24.17
C ALA A 44 -0.27 0.23 23.95
N PHE A 45 0.87 0.90 23.83
CA PHE A 45 0.89 2.32 23.47
C PHE A 45 0.07 2.58 22.19
N VAL A 46 -0.90 3.49 22.27
CA VAL A 46 -1.74 3.90 21.15
C VAL A 46 -1.56 5.39 20.93
N ALA A 47 -1.00 5.76 19.77
CA ALA A 47 -0.91 7.15 19.36
C ALA A 47 -2.30 7.72 19.03
N LYS A 48 -2.48 9.03 19.21
CA LYS A 48 -3.73 9.71 18.81
C LYS A 48 -3.95 9.58 17.30
N ASN A 49 -5.21 9.53 16.87
CA ASN A 49 -5.53 9.60 15.44
C ASN A 49 -5.41 11.06 14.97
N LEU A 50 -4.22 11.44 14.51
CA LEU A 50 -3.91 12.77 13.98
C LEU A 50 -4.32 12.91 12.52
N LEU A 51 -4.23 11.84 11.73
CA LEU A 51 -4.61 11.87 10.32
C LEU A 51 -6.10 12.17 10.14
N ALA A 52 -6.94 11.63 11.03
CA ALA A 52 -8.39 11.89 11.07
C ALA A 52 -9.08 11.77 9.70
N ARG A 53 -8.64 10.80 8.86
CA ARG A 53 -9.12 10.56 7.48
C ARG A 53 -8.82 11.66 6.48
N ASN A 54 -7.92 12.58 6.79
CA ASN A 54 -7.39 13.53 5.83
C ASN A 54 -6.41 12.83 4.87
N PHE A 55 -6.95 12.12 3.88
CA PHE A 55 -6.15 11.36 2.91
C PHE A 55 -5.65 12.19 1.73
N GLU A 56 -5.76 13.52 1.80
CA GLU A 56 -5.43 14.46 0.72
C GLU A 56 -4.33 15.43 1.17
N PRO A 57 -3.12 14.94 1.49
CA PRO A 57 -2.00 15.82 1.76
C PRO A 57 -1.67 16.65 0.51
N THR A 58 -1.16 17.87 0.72
CA THR A 58 -0.92 18.87 -0.32
C THR A 58 0.47 18.78 -0.93
N ALA A 59 1.39 18.04 -0.29
CA ALA A 59 2.75 17.85 -0.79
C ALA A 59 3.28 16.45 -0.48
N ILE A 60 4.31 16.05 -1.24
CA ILE A 60 5.08 14.82 -0.99
C ILE A 60 5.62 14.78 0.45
N ASN A 61 5.68 13.58 1.02
CA ASN A 61 6.25 13.33 2.34
C ASN A 61 5.64 14.12 3.51
N GLN A 62 4.37 14.53 3.39
CA GLN A 62 3.61 15.03 4.55
C GLN A 62 3.01 13.87 5.37
N VAL A 63 2.46 12.86 4.69
CA VAL A 63 1.84 11.71 5.35
C VAL A 63 2.24 10.43 4.63
N TRP A 64 2.87 9.54 5.36
CA TRP A 64 3.05 8.14 4.97
C TRP A 64 2.07 7.25 5.72
N CYS A 65 1.50 6.28 5.02
CA CYS A 65 0.68 5.23 5.60
C CYS A 65 1.38 3.88 5.55
N GLY A 66 1.23 3.08 6.61
CA GLY A 66 1.76 1.73 6.68
C GLY A 66 0.70 0.71 7.07
N ASP A 67 0.79 -0.47 6.46
CA ASP A 67 0.01 -1.64 6.85
C ASP A 67 0.72 -2.93 6.40
N VAL A 68 0.25 -4.08 6.90
CA VAL A 68 0.78 -5.41 6.59
C VAL A 68 -0.31 -6.30 6.01
N THR A 69 0.06 -7.11 5.02
CA THR A 69 -0.83 -8.14 4.48
C THR A 69 -0.14 -9.49 4.36
N SER A 70 -0.89 -10.57 4.54
CA SER A 70 -0.35 -11.93 4.38
C SER A 70 -0.56 -12.47 2.97
N LEU A 71 0.46 -13.14 2.42
CA LEU A 71 0.50 -13.83 1.13
C LEU A 71 0.90 -15.29 1.36
N MET A 72 0.30 -16.22 0.61
CA MET A 72 0.67 -17.64 0.68
C MET A 72 1.92 -17.89 -0.17
N VAL A 73 2.92 -18.55 0.40
CA VAL A 73 4.11 -19.03 -0.31
C VAL A 73 4.36 -20.48 0.09
N GLY A 74 4.30 -21.39 -0.87
CA GLY A 74 4.27 -22.83 -0.64
C GLY A 74 3.10 -23.21 0.27
N LYS A 75 3.42 -23.56 1.53
CA LYS A 75 2.43 -23.93 2.57
C LYS A 75 2.44 -22.99 3.77
N ARG A 76 3.10 -21.83 3.66
CA ARG A 76 3.29 -20.88 4.78
C ARG A 76 2.77 -19.50 4.40
N TRP A 77 2.27 -18.79 5.41
CA TRP A 77 1.94 -17.38 5.28
C TRP A 77 3.21 -16.55 5.45
N TYR A 78 3.49 -15.72 4.44
CA TYR A 78 4.47 -14.65 4.53
C TYR A 78 3.75 -13.32 4.64
N HIS A 79 4.42 -12.33 5.20
CA HIS A 79 3.88 -11.03 5.52
C HIS A 79 4.61 -9.94 4.76
N LEU A 80 3.84 -9.12 4.06
CA LEU A 80 4.29 -7.98 3.28
C LEU A 80 3.89 -6.71 4.01
N ALA A 81 4.88 -5.95 4.50
CA ALA A 81 4.67 -4.58 4.97
C ALA A 81 4.92 -3.61 3.83
N VAL A 82 4.11 -2.56 3.75
CA VAL A 82 4.28 -1.46 2.78
C VAL A 82 4.22 -0.12 3.47
N VAL A 83 4.87 0.87 2.87
CA VAL A 83 4.80 2.28 3.22
C VAL A 83 4.40 3.05 1.96
N ILE A 84 3.28 3.75 2.05
CA ILE A 84 2.66 4.51 0.96
C ILE A 84 2.76 6.00 1.29
N ASP A 85 3.33 6.80 0.40
CA ASP A 85 3.16 8.25 0.44
C ASP A 85 1.76 8.60 -0.06
N LEU A 86 0.97 9.23 0.80
CA LEU A 86 -0.42 9.53 0.49
C LEU A 86 -0.59 10.60 -0.59
N PHE A 87 0.40 11.46 -0.84
CA PHE A 87 0.29 12.55 -1.82
C PHE A 87 -0.06 12.06 -3.22
N ALA A 88 0.72 11.11 -3.75
CA ALA A 88 0.51 10.51 -5.07
C ALA A 88 0.16 9.02 -5.00
N ARG A 89 -0.09 8.49 -3.79
CA ARG A 89 -0.27 7.05 -3.51
C ARG A 89 0.94 6.21 -3.90
N ARG A 90 2.15 6.78 -3.90
CA ARG A 90 3.39 6.10 -4.29
C ARG A 90 3.85 5.14 -3.19
N ILE A 91 4.21 3.92 -3.55
CA ILE A 91 4.89 3.01 -2.61
C ILE A 91 6.34 3.46 -2.47
N VAL A 92 6.73 3.85 -1.27
CA VAL A 92 8.07 4.39 -0.98
C VAL A 92 8.94 3.40 -0.20
N GLY A 93 8.33 2.42 0.46
CA GLY A 93 9.05 1.35 1.14
C GLY A 93 8.22 0.08 1.25
N TRP A 94 8.89 -1.06 1.34
CA TRP A 94 8.24 -2.35 1.58
C TRP A 94 9.22 -3.34 2.18
N ALA A 95 8.71 -4.41 2.79
CA ALA A 95 9.51 -5.52 3.26
C ALA A 95 8.68 -6.80 3.29
N PHE A 96 9.34 -7.95 3.13
CA PHE A 96 8.70 -9.27 3.08
C PHE A 96 9.39 -10.24 4.04
N SER A 97 8.62 -10.91 4.90
CA SER A 97 9.13 -11.77 5.97
C SER A 97 8.18 -12.91 6.29
N LEU A 98 8.71 -14.02 6.81
CA LEU A 98 7.90 -15.09 7.39
C LEU A 98 7.24 -14.67 8.72
N ILE A 99 7.87 -13.73 9.43
CA ILE A 99 7.43 -13.28 10.76
C ILE A 99 6.78 -11.89 10.63
N ASN A 100 5.55 -11.76 11.13
CA ASN A 100 4.86 -10.48 11.27
C ASN A 100 5.21 -9.81 12.60
N ASP A 101 6.27 -9.02 12.61
CA ASP A 101 6.77 -8.35 13.81
C ASP A 101 7.17 -6.89 13.55
N ALA A 102 7.63 -6.22 14.60
CA ALA A 102 8.17 -4.88 14.51
C ALA A 102 9.37 -4.78 13.55
N ASN A 103 10.18 -5.84 13.41
CA ASN A 103 11.31 -5.83 12.45
C ASN A 103 10.83 -5.65 11.01
N LEU A 104 9.75 -6.34 10.64
CA LEU A 104 9.19 -6.28 9.30
C LEU A 104 8.77 -4.85 8.95
N VAL A 105 7.97 -4.20 9.81
CA VAL A 105 7.51 -2.82 9.55
C VAL A 105 8.64 -1.80 9.65
N SER A 106 9.59 -1.96 10.57
CA SER A 106 10.78 -1.11 10.62
C SER A 106 11.66 -1.25 9.38
N LYS A 107 11.78 -2.45 8.79
CA LYS A 107 12.51 -2.63 7.52
C LYS A 107 11.84 -1.86 6.37
N ALA A 108 10.51 -1.92 6.27
CA ALA A 108 9.78 -1.16 5.27
C ALA A 108 9.92 0.35 5.47
N LEU A 109 9.88 0.82 6.73
CA LEU A 109 10.11 2.23 7.08
C LEU A 109 11.52 2.69 6.71
N ARG A 110 12.56 1.92 7.07
CA ARG A 110 13.95 2.24 6.70
C ARG A 110 14.15 2.31 5.20
N MET A 111 13.50 1.43 4.44
CA MET A 111 13.51 1.52 2.98
C MET A 111 12.88 2.85 2.51
N ALA A 112 11.73 3.24 3.06
CA ALA A 112 11.07 4.50 2.72
C ALA A 112 11.96 5.72 3.01
N VAL A 113 12.58 5.75 4.20
CA VAL A 113 13.55 6.79 4.56
C VAL A 113 14.77 6.76 3.65
N GLY A 114 15.28 5.58 3.27
CA GLY A 114 16.39 5.47 2.33
C GLY A 114 16.07 6.01 0.93
N VAL A 115 14.82 5.87 0.49
CA VAL A 115 14.36 6.36 -0.82
C VAL A 115 14.05 7.86 -0.81
N ARG A 116 13.55 8.41 0.30
CA ARG A 116 13.02 9.78 0.38
C ARG A 116 13.89 10.74 1.17
N GLY A 117 14.68 10.24 2.12
CA GLY A 117 15.35 11.03 3.14
C GLY A 117 14.46 11.28 4.36
N LYS A 118 14.96 12.10 5.28
CA LYS A 118 14.22 12.59 6.45
C LYS A 118 13.49 13.88 6.09
N HIS A 119 12.23 14.01 6.52
CA HIS A 119 11.40 15.18 6.25
C HIS A 119 10.81 15.74 7.54
N ALA A 120 10.97 17.04 7.75
CA ALA A 120 10.41 17.72 8.91
C ALA A 120 8.87 17.69 8.83
N GLY A 121 8.22 17.35 9.94
CA GLY A 121 6.76 17.32 10.03
C GLY A 121 6.09 16.12 9.35
N LEU A 122 6.86 15.13 8.87
CA LEU A 122 6.31 13.90 8.31
C LEU A 122 5.51 13.13 9.37
N MET A 123 4.29 12.74 9.02
CA MET A 123 3.44 11.86 9.81
C MET A 123 3.47 10.44 9.27
N PHE A 124 3.54 9.44 10.15
CA PHE A 124 3.31 8.04 9.80
C PHE A 124 2.00 7.55 10.42
N HIS A 125 1.08 7.11 9.56
CA HIS A 125 -0.22 6.60 9.98
C HIS A 125 -0.35 5.09 9.76
N SER A 126 -0.83 4.37 10.76
CA SER A 126 -1.07 2.91 10.68
C SER A 126 -2.29 2.49 11.47
N ASP A 127 -2.68 1.23 11.38
CA ASP A 127 -3.57 0.62 12.36
C ASP A 127 -2.89 0.45 13.73
N GLN A 128 -3.63 -0.14 14.68
CA GLN A 128 -3.13 -0.46 16.02
C GLN A 128 -2.56 -1.89 16.11
N GLY A 129 -1.98 -2.42 15.03
CA GLY A 129 -1.32 -3.71 15.04
C GLY A 129 -0.15 -3.74 16.03
N CYS A 130 0.11 -4.91 16.65
CA CYS A 130 1.14 -5.05 17.68
C CYS A 130 2.55 -4.63 17.21
N GLN A 131 2.81 -4.77 15.90
CA GLN A 131 4.03 -4.30 15.26
C GLN A 131 4.18 -2.77 15.34
N TYR A 132 3.09 -2.02 15.16
CA TYR A 132 3.08 -0.55 15.16
C TYR A 132 3.00 0.05 16.56
N THR A 133 2.39 -0.66 17.51
CA THR A 133 2.36 -0.27 18.93
C THR A 133 3.62 -0.66 19.69
N SER A 134 4.56 -1.36 19.05
CA SER A 134 5.82 -1.79 19.68
C SER A 134 6.73 -0.60 20.00
N GLN A 135 7.46 -0.69 21.12
CA GLN A 135 8.47 0.31 21.48
C GLN A 135 9.54 0.42 20.39
N ARG A 136 9.91 -0.71 19.78
CA ARG A 136 10.88 -0.73 18.67
C ARG A 136 10.46 0.16 17.51
N PHE A 137 9.21 0.04 17.06
CA PHE A 137 8.73 0.84 15.94
C PHE A 137 8.60 2.33 16.30
N GLN A 138 8.18 2.63 17.54
CA GLN A 138 8.14 3.99 18.05
C GLN A 138 9.54 4.63 18.10
N SER A 139 10.55 3.90 18.60
CA SER A 139 11.94 4.38 18.63
C SER A 139 12.47 4.66 17.23
N GLU A 140 12.16 3.80 16.26
CA GLU A 140 12.56 4.00 14.86
C GLU A 140 11.90 5.26 14.26
N LEU A 141 10.61 5.50 14.52
CA LEU A 141 9.94 6.73 14.08
C LEU A 141 10.58 7.97 14.70
N LEU A 142 10.89 7.92 16.01
CA LEU A 142 11.53 9.01 16.73
C LEU A 142 12.93 9.34 16.18
N GLU A 143 13.73 8.32 15.86
CA GLU A 143 15.07 8.48 15.26
C GLU A 143 15.03 9.22 13.90
N HIS A 144 13.94 9.04 13.15
CA HIS A 144 13.72 9.72 11.88
C HIS A 144 12.93 11.03 12.00
N GLY A 145 12.55 11.43 13.21
CA GLY A 145 11.76 12.66 13.46
C GLY A 145 10.32 12.58 12.96
N ILE A 146 9.76 11.37 12.87
CA ILE A 146 8.45 11.10 12.27
C ILE A 146 7.38 11.05 13.36
N THR A 147 6.28 11.78 13.16
CA THR A 147 5.16 11.81 14.11
C THR A 147 4.23 10.62 13.87
N GLN A 148 3.98 9.81 14.90
CA GLN A 148 3.08 8.67 14.79
C GLN A 148 1.61 9.07 14.90
N SER A 149 0.77 8.52 14.03
CA SER A 149 -0.69 8.56 14.10
C SER A 149 -1.23 7.13 13.99
N MET A 150 -2.30 6.81 14.71
CA MET A 150 -2.95 5.49 14.58
C MET A 150 -4.46 5.58 14.37
N SER A 151 -5.00 4.66 13.57
CA SER A 151 -6.44 4.44 13.42
C SER A 151 -7.12 4.16 14.75
N ARG A 152 -8.43 4.42 14.84
CA ARG A 152 -9.22 3.96 15.99
C ARG A 152 -9.43 2.44 15.90
N ARG A 153 -9.50 1.75 17.04
CA ARG A 153 -9.79 0.30 17.07
C ARG A 153 -11.08 0.01 16.31
N GLY A 154 -11.02 -0.94 15.40
CA GLY A 154 -12.18 -1.40 14.62
C GLY A 154 -12.67 -0.44 13.54
N GLN A 155 -11.90 0.61 13.20
CA GLN A 155 -12.25 1.54 12.12
C GLN A 155 -11.35 1.36 10.90
N CYS A 156 -11.77 0.47 9.99
CA CYS A 156 -11.08 0.23 8.71
C CYS A 156 -10.98 1.49 7.84
N TRP A 157 -11.98 2.37 7.91
CA TRP A 157 -12.02 3.62 7.16
C TRP A 157 -10.85 4.56 7.45
N ASP A 158 -10.19 4.42 8.62
CA ASP A 158 -9.08 5.27 9.00
C ASP A 158 -7.79 4.93 8.21
N ASN A 159 -7.70 3.76 7.55
CA ASN A 159 -6.57 3.34 6.71
C ASN A 159 -6.99 2.98 5.27
N ALA A 160 -8.11 3.54 4.79
CA ALA A 160 -8.73 3.16 3.52
C ALA A 160 -7.80 3.18 2.29
N PRO A 161 -6.86 4.14 2.10
CA PRO A 161 -5.94 4.12 0.97
C PRO A 161 -5.07 2.86 0.92
N THR A 162 -4.55 2.42 2.07
CA THR A 162 -3.68 1.25 2.18
C THR A 162 -4.48 -0.04 2.03
N GLU A 163 -5.69 -0.10 2.59
CA GLU A 163 -6.60 -1.24 2.39
C GLU A 163 -6.97 -1.41 0.91
N ARG A 164 -7.26 -0.31 0.21
CA ARG A 164 -7.55 -0.31 -1.23
C ARG A 164 -6.34 -0.77 -2.06
N PHE A 165 -5.15 -0.35 -1.67
CA PHE A 165 -3.91 -0.83 -2.28
C PHE A 165 -3.77 -2.35 -2.14
N PHE A 166 -3.96 -2.92 -0.94
CA PHE A 166 -3.88 -4.36 -0.76
C PHE A 166 -4.99 -5.13 -1.45
N GLY A 167 -6.19 -4.56 -1.53
CA GLY A 167 -7.27 -5.08 -2.36
C GLY A 167 -6.82 -5.27 -3.80
N THR A 168 -6.28 -4.21 -4.40
CA THR A 168 -5.72 -4.20 -5.76
C THR A 168 -4.63 -5.26 -5.94
N LEU A 169 -3.62 -5.26 -5.06
CA LEU A 169 -2.50 -6.21 -5.12
C LEU A 169 -3.01 -7.66 -5.16
N LYS A 170 -3.95 -8.00 -4.27
CA LYS A 170 -4.45 -9.37 -4.14
C LYS A 170 -5.43 -9.78 -5.23
N SER A 171 -6.17 -8.84 -5.81
CA SER A 171 -7.14 -9.15 -6.87
C SER A 171 -6.52 -9.18 -8.26
N GLU A 172 -5.54 -8.31 -8.52
CA GLU A 172 -5.01 -8.09 -9.87
C GLU A 172 -3.63 -8.71 -10.12
N TRP A 173 -2.83 -8.95 -9.07
CA TRP A 173 -1.43 -9.34 -9.24
C TRP A 173 -1.11 -10.68 -8.59
N VAL A 174 -1.44 -10.85 -7.30
CA VAL A 174 -1.07 -12.07 -6.57
C VAL A 174 -1.82 -13.29 -7.13
N PRO A 175 -1.13 -14.39 -7.47
CA PRO A 175 -1.78 -15.61 -7.92
C PRO A 175 -2.77 -16.14 -6.87
N PRO A 176 -3.97 -16.62 -7.27
CA PRO A 176 -4.98 -17.11 -6.32
C PRO A 176 -4.49 -18.26 -5.41
N LYS A 177 -3.54 -19.07 -5.89
CA LYS A 177 -2.92 -20.17 -5.14
C LYS A 177 -1.69 -19.74 -4.33
N GLY A 178 -1.30 -18.46 -4.38
CA GLY A 178 -0.03 -17.97 -3.86
C GLY A 178 1.16 -18.34 -4.74
N TYR A 179 2.35 -18.15 -4.18
CA TYR A 179 3.63 -18.46 -4.84
C TYR A 179 4.13 -19.83 -4.43
N LYS A 180 5.03 -20.42 -5.21
CA LYS A 180 5.68 -21.69 -4.83
C LYS A 180 6.85 -21.44 -3.90
N GLU A 181 7.72 -20.49 -4.29
CA GLU A 181 8.97 -20.18 -3.61
C GLU A 181 9.05 -18.73 -3.15
N ILE A 182 9.86 -18.48 -2.12
CA ILE A 182 10.02 -17.12 -1.56
C ILE A 182 10.70 -16.16 -2.54
N GLU A 183 11.67 -16.64 -3.31
CA GLU A 183 12.41 -15.79 -4.26
C GLU A 183 11.52 -15.39 -5.45
N GLU A 184 10.66 -16.29 -5.91
CA GLU A 184 9.60 -15.97 -6.89
C GLU A 184 8.68 -14.86 -6.35
N ALA A 185 8.20 -15.01 -5.11
CA ALA A 185 7.33 -14.01 -4.50
C ALA A 185 8.02 -12.64 -4.37
N LYS A 186 9.29 -12.59 -3.96
CA LYS A 186 10.05 -11.34 -3.84
C LYS A 186 10.27 -10.65 -5.18
N GLN A 187 10.64 -11.41 -6.21
CA GLN A 187 10.84 -10.88 -7.57
C GLN A 187 9.54 -10.34 -8.14
N ASP A 188 8.44 -11.06 -7.94
CA ASP A 188 7.13 -10.64 -8.43
C ASP A 188 6.61 -9.40 -7.68
N MET A 189 6.79 -9.33 -6.36
CA MET A 189 6.47 -8.13 -5.58
C MET A 189 7.30 -6.92 -6.02
N THR A 190 8.59 -7.11 -6.30
CA THR A 190 9.47 -6.05 -6.82
C THR A 190 8.95 -5.52 -8.15
N SER A 191 8.57 -6.43 -9.06
CA SER A 191 7.97 -6.11 -10.36
C SER A 191 6.65 -5.35 -10.23
N PHE A 192 5.79 -5.79 -9.30
CA PHE A 192 4.54 -5.12 -8.99
C PHE A 192 4.77 -3.68 -8.51
N PHE A 193 5.66 -3.45 -7.54
CA PHE A 193 5.91 -2.10 -7.01
C PHE A 193 6.47 -1.16 -8.08
N MET A 194 7.37 -1.65 -8.94
CA MET A 194 7.87 -0.88 -10.07
C MET A 194 6.74 -0.50 -11.04
N ARG A 195 5.91 -1.46 -11.42
CA ARG A 195 4.76 -1.23 -12.32
C ARG A 195 3.74 -0.28 -11.68
N TYR A 196 3.42 -0.49 -10.41
CA TYR A 196 2.46 0.31 -9.66
C TYR A 196 2.92 1.78 -9.62
N ASN A 197 4.18 2.03 -9.27
CA ASN A 197 4.69 3.40 -9.16
C ASN A 197 4.88 4.10 -10.51
N ARG A 198 5.30 3.38 -11.55
CA ARG A 198 5.69 3.99 -12.85
C ARG A 198 4.56 4.00 -13.88
N ILE A 199 3.74 2.94 -13.93
CA ILE A 199 2.86 2.65 -15.07
C ILE A 199 1.38 2.64 -14.68
N ARG A 200 1.03 2.16 -13.48
CA ARG A 200 -0.37 2.02 -13.08
C ARG A 200 -1.04 3.39 -12.99
N LEU A 201 -2.17 3.55 -13.65
CA LEU A 201 -2.96 4.78 -13.58
C LEU A 201 -3.84 4.79 -12.32
N HIS A 202 -3.85 5.92 -11.60
CA HIS A 202 -4.64 6.10 -10.40
C HIS A 202 -5.75 7.11 -10.61
N SER A 203 -7.02 6.73 -10.39
CA SER A 203 -8.13 7.68 -10.46
C SER A 203 -7.99 8.85 -9.48
N TYR A 204 -7.31 8.62 -8.35
CA TYR A 204 -6.98 9.66 -7.37
C TYR A 204 -5.98 10.70 -7.93
N ASN A 205 -5.10 10.29 -8.85
CA ASN A 205 -4.12 11.15 -9.50
C ASN A 205 -4.60 11.61 -10.89
N ASN A 206 -5.91 11.77 -11.11
CA ASN A 206 -6.47 12.08 -12.44
C ASN A 206 -6.00 11.13 -13.55
N TYR A 207 -5.85 9.85 -13.21
CA TYR A 207 -5.35 8.78 -14.07
C TYR A 207 -3.87 8.92 -14.48
N LEU A 208 -3.05 9.61 -13.70
CA LEU A 208 -1.59 9.54 -13.79
C LEU A 208 -1.04 8.43 -12.90
N SER A 209 0.17 7.96 -13.22
CA SER A 209 0.91 7.09 -12.30
C SER A 209 1.42 7.86 -11.09
N PRO A 210 1.71 7.20 -9.96
CA PRO A 210 2.22 7.88 -8.78
C PRO A 210 3.47 8.74 -9.05
N ILE A 211 4.41 8.22 -9.85
CA ILE A 211 5.61 8.98 -10.23
C ILE A 211 5.26 10.16 -11.15
N ALA A 212 4.39 9.95 -12.14
CA ALA A 212 4.00 11.03 -13.06
C ALA A 212 3.27 12.17 -12.33
N MET A 213 2.43 11.85 -11.34
CA MET A 213 1.76 12.84 -10.49
C MET A 213 2.76 13.66 -9.67
N GLU A 214 3.75 13.00 -9.05
CA GLU A 214 4.80 13.71 -8.31
C GLU A 214 5.64 14.62 -9.20
N GLN A 215 5.94 14.18 -10.43
CA GLN A 215 6.67 14.98 -11.41
C GLN A 215 5.88 16.19 -11.91
N GLN A 216 4.56 16.07 -12.05
CA GLN A 216 3.71 17.20 -12.45
C GLN A 216 3.55 18.24 -11.33
N ALA A 217 3.63 17.82 -10.07
CA ALA A 217 3.48 18.68 -8.91
C ALA A 217 4.80 19.35 -8.45
N ALA A 218 5.94 18.94 -9.01
CA ALA A 218 7.26 19.51 -8.75
C ALA A 218 7.51 20.73 -9.63
#